data_AF-A0A9E3QYG7-F1
#
_entry.id   AF-A0A9E3QYG7-F1
#
_cell.length_a   1.000
_cell.length_b   1.000
_cell.length_c   1.000
_cell.angle_alpha   90.00
_cell.angle_beta   90.00
_cell.angle_gamma   90.00
#
_symmetry.space_group_name_H-M   'P 1'
#
loop_
_entity.id
_entity.type
_entity.pdbx_description
1 polymer ?
#
loop_
_entity_poly.entity_id
_entity_poly.type
_entity_poly.pdbx_seq_one_letter_code
_entity_poly.pdbx_strand_id
1 'polypeptide(L)'
;MRTLVSLSLAVCLGGCLDYVPYDPDTGKTFIALQKDFQNFKSWESYLVGSDAVAGTGGHPAGQRTVYINRLPPHGSTHFPVGTMIVKVRDEGPGLEPENHAMVKRGGDFNAKGAVGWEWFDIDFVDGDPEATVIWRGLTPPVGHGYRTMGGETATNATTGDCNSCHAAASDNDFVMDSHLVLKDL
;
A
#
# COMPACT_ATOMS: atom_id res chain seq x y z
N MET A 1 13.90 61.38 -25.63
CA MET A 1 14.64 60.26 -25.01
C MET A 1 13.73 59.04 -25.11
N ARG A 2 14.06 58.07 -25.99
CA ARG A 2 13.23 56.89 -26.27
C ARG A 2 13.70 55.73 -25.39
N THR A 3 12.89 55.30 -24.44
CA THR A 3 13.19 54.13 -23.60
C THR A 3 12.61 52.89 -24.27
N LEU A 4 13.48 51.98 -24.71
CA LEU A 4 13.13 50.65 -25.18
C LEU A 4 12.61 49.83 -24.00
N VAL A 5 11.37 49.33 -24.10
CA VAL A 5 10.82 48.35 -23.15
C VAL A 5 11.16 46.96 -23.71
N SER A 6 12.11 46.28 -23.08
CA SER A 6 12.44 44.88 -23.37
C SER A 6 11.31 43.96 -22.91
N LEU A 7 10.76 43.19 -23.85
CA LEU A 7 9.78 42.14 -23.60
C LEU A 7 10.52 40.85 -23.21
N SER A 8 10.57 40.52 -21.92
CA SER A 8 11.08 39.23 -21.45
C SER A 8 9.98 38.18 -21.56
N LEU A 9 10.15 37.25 -22.50
CA LEU A 9 9.31 36.06 -22.65
C LEU A 9 9.73 35.00 -21.62
N ALA A 10 9.00 34.90 -20.51
CA ALA A 10 9.17 33.83 -19.54
C ALA A 10 8.38 32.59 -19.98
N VAL A 11 9.07 31.59 -20.53
CA VAL A 11 8.51 30.26 -20.80
C VAL A 11 8.60 29.45 -19.51
N CYS A 12 7.54 29.45 -18.73
CA CYS A 12 7.37 28.52 -17.60
C CYS A 12 6.76 27.21 -18.12
N LEU A 13 7.60 26.26 -18.52
CA LEU A 13 7.18 24.87 -18.68
C LEU A 13 7.06 24.24 -17.27
N GLY A 14 6.00 24.61 -16.57
CA GLY A 14 5.58 23.96 -15.34
C GLY A 14 4.88 22.65 -15.69
N GLY A 15 5.66 21.57 -15.81
CA GLY A 15 5.14 20.21 -15.77
C GLY A 15 4.67 19.87 -14.36
N CYS A 16 3.57 20.47 -13.93
CA CYS A 16 2.77 19.92 -12.84
C CYS A 16 2.08 18.70 -13.43
N LEU A 17 2.59 17.50 -13.11
CA LEU A 17 1.75 16.30 -13.16
C LEU A 17 0.50 16.63 -12.34
N ASP A 18 -0.63 16.81 -13.02
CA ASP A 18 -1.92 16.99 -12.38
C ASP A 18 -2.13 15.80 -11.46
N TYR A 19 -1.97 16.03 -10.17
CA TYR A 19 -2.52 15.15 -9.16
C TYR A 19 -4.03 15.16 -9.40
N VAL A 20 -4.54 14.11 -10.06
CA VAL A 20 -5.97 13.89 -10.21
C VAL A 20 -6.41 13.22 -8.91
N PRO A 21 -7.12 13.93 -8.00
CA PRO A 21 -7.67 13.30 -6.81
C PRO A 21 -8.64 12.21 -7.23
N TYR A 22 -8.72 11.16 -6.43
CA TYR A 22 -9.66 10.06 -6.64
C TYR A 22 -11.10 10.58 -6.84
N ASP A 23 -11.74 10.09 -7.92
CA ASP A 23 -13.15 10.35 -8.24
C ASP A 23 -13.92 9.02 -8.14
N PRO A 24 -14.74 8.82 -7.09
CA PRO A 24 -15.48 7.58 -6.85
C PRO A 24 -16.52 7.25 -7.93
N ASP A 25 -16.95 8.22 -8.73
CA ASP A 25 -18.07 8.08 -9.66
C ASP A 25 -17.62 7.75 -11.09
N THR A 26 -16.32 7.79 -11.39
CA THR A 26 -15.80 7.62 -12.76
C THR A 26 -15.11 6.29 -13.05
N GLY A 27 -14.91 5.42 -12.05
CA GLY A 27 -14.19 4.15 -12.25
C GLY A 27 -12.72 4.32 -12.67
N LYS A 28 -12.13 5.50 -12.41
CA LYS A 28 -10.74 5.81 -12.76
C LYS A 28 -9.78 5.08 -11.85
N THR A 29 -8.61 4.76 -12.39
CA THR A 29 -7.51 4.18 -11.62
C THR A 29 -6.97 5.19 -10.60
N PHE A 30 -6.44 4.68 -9.48
CA PHE A 30 -5.76 5.46 -8.46
C PHE A 30 -4.28 5.08 -8.39
N ILE A 31 -3.40 6.07 -8.55
CA ILE A 31 -1.95 5.88 -8.46
C ILE A 31 -1.49 6.45 -7.12
N ALA A 32 -1.35 5.60 -6.10
CA ALA A 32 -0.79 6.03 -4.83
C ALA A 32 0.63 6.59 -5.01
N LEU A 33 0.92 7.71 -4.37
CA LEU A 33 2.23 8.33 -4.26
C LEU A 33 2.70 8.25 -2.82
N GLN A 34 3.99 8.50 -2.58
CA GLN A 34 4.55 8.55 -1.24
C GLN A 34 3.78 9.48 -0.29
N LYS A 35 3.33 10.63 -0.80
CA LYS A 35 2.56 11.60 -0.02
C LYS A 35 1.21 11.06 0.48
N ASP A 36 0.62 10.07 -0.20
CA ASP A 36 -0.67 9.50 0.20
C ASP A 36 -0.54 8.60 1.44
N PHE A 37 0.67 8.13 1.78
CA PHE A 37 0.95 7.34 2.99
C PHE A 37 1.30 8.19 4.22
N GLN A 38 1.39 9.51 4.06
CA GLN A 38 1.77 10.41 5.15
C GLN A 38 0.73 10.33 6.27
N ASN A 39 1.21 10.25 7.52
CA ASN A 39 0.35 10.13 8.71
C ASN A 39 -0.60 8.92 8.70
N PHE A 40 -0.29 7.81 8.01
CA PHE A 40 -1.18 6.64 7.98
C PHE A 40 -1.52 6.09 9.37
N LYS A 41 -0.68 6.34 10.39
CA LYS A 41 -0.94 5.97 11.78
C LYS A 41 -2.12 6.70 12.42
N SER A 42 -2.62 7.77 11.82
CA SER A 42 -3.85 8.44 12.26
C SER A 42 -5.11 7.89 11.60
N TRP A 43 -5.00 6.89 10.73
CA TRP A 43 -6.14 6.23 10.10
C TRP A 43 -6.84 5.28 11.07
N GLU A 44 -8.02 4.79 10.67
CA GLU A 44 -8.71 3.70 11.38
C GLU A 44 -7.75 2.51 11.49
N SER A 45 -7.69 1.88 12.67
CA SER A 45 -6.70 0.83 12.92
C SER A 45 -7.23 -0.33 13.77
N TYR A 46 -6.71 -1.53 13.49
CA TYR A 46 -7.07 -2.76 14.18
C TYR A 46 -5.81 -3.47 14.66
N LEU A 47 -5.83 -3.93 15.91
CA LEU A 47 -4.80 -4.81 16.45
C LEU A 47 -5.12 -6.25 16.03
N VAL A 48 -4.28 -6.80 15.16
CA VAL A 48 -4.53 -8.11 14.52
C VAL A 48 -3.83 -9.25 15.26
N GLY A 49 -2.93 -8.93 16.19
CA GLY A 49 -2.21 -9.91 17.00
C GLY A 49 -1.07 -10.61 16.25
N SER A 50 -0.49 -11.65 16.88
CA SER A 50 0.65 -12.42 16.35
C SER A 50 0.26 -13.58 15.42
N ASP A 51 -0.99 -14.01 15.48
CA ASP A 51 -1.39 -15.36 15.04
C ASP A 51 -2.00 -15.38 13.63
N ALA A 52 -2.32 -14.23 13.04
CA ALA A 52 -3.01 -14.11 11.76
C ALA A 52 -2.28 -14.74 10.56
N VAL A 53 -1.06 -15.25 10.76
CA VAL A 53 -0.22 -15.88 9.73
C VAL A 53 0.68 -16.99 10.30
N ALA A 54 0.55 -17.31 11.59
CA ALA A 54 1.39 -18.30 12.22
C ALA A 54 1.11 -19.69 11.60
N GLY A 55 2.14 -20.32 11.02
CA GLY A 55 2.04 -21.67 10.46
C GLY A 55 1.62 -21.77 8.99
N THR A 56 1.29 -20.67 8.31
CA THR A 56 0.99 -20.69 6.86
C THR A 56 2.24 -20.51 5.98
N GLY A 57 3.38 -20.19 6.58
CA GLY A 57 4.61 -19.86 5.85
C GLY A 57 4.52 -18.55 5.05
N GLY A 58 3.51 -17.71 5.33
CA GLY A 58 3.30 -16.43 4.65
C GLY A 58 4.11 -15.29 5.26
N HIS A 59 4.04 -15.08 6.57
CA HIS A 59 4.73 -13.96 7.26
C HIS A 59 5.42 -14.43 8.57
N PRO A 60 6.49 -13.76 9.05
CA PRO A 60 7.12 -14.05 10.34
C PRO A 60 6.17 -13.90 11.54
N ALA A 61 6.46 -14.45 12.72
CA ALA A 61 5.65 -14.15 13.91
C ALA A 61 5.85 -12.68 14.36
N GLY A 62 4.86 -12.08 15.03
CA GLY A 62 4.99 -10.73 15.59
C GLY A 62 3.67 -9.97 15.69
N GLN A 63 3.56 -9.06 16.67
CA GLN A 63 2.37 -8.24 16.87
C GLN A 63 2.14 -7.34 15.67
N ARG A 64 0.89 -7.25 15.20
CA ARG A 64 0.54 -6.46 14.02
C ARG A 64 -0.57 -5.48 14.28
N THR A 65 -0.44 -4.33 13.65
CA THR A 65 -1.51 -3.35 13.51
C THR A 65 -1.78 -3.13 12.03
N VAL A 66 -3.05 -3.12 11.65
CA VAL A 66 -3.51 -2.78 10.31
C VAL A 66 -4.20 -1.43 10.35
N TYR A 67 -3.83 -0.55 9.43
CA TYR A 67 -4.38 0.80 9.26
C TYR A 67 -5.09 0.88 7.92
N ILE A 68 -6.25 1.54 7.86
CA ILE A 68 -7.02 1.72 6.63
C ILE A 68 -7.51 3.15 6.46
N ASN A 69 -7.22 3.77 5.31
CA ASN A 69 -7.55 5.18 5.08
C ASN A 69 -9.07 5.44 5.00
N ARG A 70 -9.85 4.43 4.62
CA ARG A 70 -11.31 4.47 4.58
C ARG A 70 -11.92 3.08 4.52
N LEU A 71 -13.05 2.92 5.19
CA LEU A 71 -13.87 1.73 5.06
C LEU A 71 -14.73 1.79 3.78
N PRO A 72 -15.06 0.63 3.17
CA PRO A 72 -16.09 0.56 2.14
C PRO A 72 -17.45 1.01 2.70
N PRO A 73 -18.34 1.60 1.89
CA PRO A 73 -19.75 1.78 2.28
C PRO A 73 -20.39 0.45 2.67
N HIS A 74 -21.28 0.47 3.66
CA HIS A 74 -21.97 -0.74 4.13
C HIS A 74 -22.66 -1.50 2.98
N GLY A 75 -22.46 -2.82 2.93
CA GLY A 75 -23.01 -3.68 1.88
C GLY A 75 -22.25 -3.64 0.55
N SER A 76 -21.08 -3.00 0.50
CA SER A 76 -20.19 -3.07 -0.67
C SER A 76 -19.69 -4.50 -0.88
N THR A 77 -19.55 -4.87 -2.15
CA THR A 77 -18.95 -6.15 -2.55
C THR A 77 -17.47 -6.05 -2.89
N HIS A 78 -16.90 -4.85 -2.85
CA HIS A 78 -15.50 -4.55 -3.16
C HIS A 78 -15.01 -3.36 -2.33
N PHE A 79 -13.70 -3.27 -2.10
CA PHE A 79 -13.12 -2.05 -1.55
C PHE A 79 -13.09 -0.96 -2.65
N PRO A 80 -13.45 0.30 -2.33
CA PRO A 80 -13.43 1.38 -3.32
C PRO A 80 -12.01 1.66 -3.85
N VAL A 81 -11.88 2.00 -5.14
CA VAL A 81 -10.58 2.36 -5.76
C VAL A 81 -9.91 3.54 -5.05
N GLY A 82 -8.70 3.40 -4.53
CA GLY A 82 -8.04 4.38 -3.65
C GLY A 82 -8.10 4.01 -2.18
N THR A 83 -8.67 2.87 -1.83
CA THR A 83 -8.50 2.28 -0.51
C THR A 83 -7.03 1.88 -0.34
N MET A 84 -6.45 2.27 0.79
CA MET A 84 -5.07 2.03 1.16
C MET A 84 -5.06 1.34 2.52
N ILE A 85 -4.36 0.21 2.59
CA ILE A 85 -4.22 -0.58 3.81
C ILE A 85 -2.74 -0.70 4.11
N VAL A 86 -2.31 -0.30 5.30
CA VAL A 86 -0.93 -0.46 5.78
C VAL A 86 -0.92 -1.46 6.92
N LYS A 87 -0.08 -2.49 6.81
CA LYS A 87 0.16 -3.48 7.85
C LYS A 87 1.55 -3.23 8.42
N VAL A 88 1.59 -2.96 9.72
CA VAL A 88 2.83 -2.75 10.48
C VAL A 88 3.02 -3.92 11.42
N ARG A 89 4.19 -4.55 11.35
CA ARG A 89 4.62 -5.56 12.32
C ARG A 89 5.66 -4.95 13.25
N ASP A 90 5.40 -5.06 14.54
CA ASP A 90 6.35 -4.68 15.59
C ASP A 90 7.46 -5.75 15.67
N GLU A 91 8.71 -5.30 15.60
CA GLU A 91 9.92 -6.12 15.74
C GLU A 91 10.45 -6.14 17.18
N GLY A 92 9.88 -5.33 18.06
CA GLY A 92 10.33 -5.11 19.42
C GLY A 92 11.24 -3.88 19.57
N PRO A 93 11.66 -3.57 20.81
CA PRO A 93 12.31 -2.30 21.12
C PRO A 93 13.63 -2.09 20.36
N GLY A 94 13.74 -0.95 19.67
CA GLY A 94 14.97 -0.53 18.99
C GLY A 94 15.20 -1.18 17.62
N LEU A 95 14.22 -1.91 17.09
CA LEU A 95 14.23 -2.45 15.74
C LEU A 95 13.24 -1.70 14.86
N GLU A 96 13.61 -1.49 13.60
CA GLU A 96 12.75 -0.84 12.62
C GLU A 96 11.55 -1.75 12.29
N PRO A 97 10.32 -1.24 12.32
CA PRO A 97 9.13 -2.04 12.04
C PRO A 97 9.11 -2.49 10.57
N GLU A 98 8.52 -3.66 10.32
CA GLU A 98 8.25 -4.13 8.96
C GLU A 98 6.89 -3.62 8.49
N ASN A 99 6.87 -2.92 7.36
CA ASN A 99 5.67 -2.23 6.87
C ASN A 99 5.37 -2.59 5.42
N HIS A 100 4.20 -3.17 5.22
CA HIS A 100 3.69 -3.46 3.88
C HIS A 100 2.38 -2.75 3.68
N ALA A 101 2.13 -2.32 2.45
CA ALA A 101 0.86 -1.73 2.10
C ALA A 101 0.27 -2.33 0.83
N MET A 102 -1.05 -2.25 0.74
CA MET A 102 -1.79 -2.58 -0.46
C MET A 102 -2.75 -1.44 -0.81
N VAL A 103 -2.85 -1.14 -2.10
CA VAL A 103 -3.68 -0.05 -2.60
C VAL A 103 -4.61 -0.57 -3.69
N LYS A 104 -5.91 -0.28 -3.56
CA LYS A 104 -6.90 -0.57 -4.59
C LYS A 104 -6.72 0.42 -5.74
N ARG A 105 -5.80 0.14 -6.65
CA ARG A 105 -5.56 0.94 -7.86
C ARG A 105 -6.74 0.94 -8.84
N GLY A 106 -7.52 -0.14 -8.89
CA GLY A 106 -8.61 -0.29 -9.87
C GLY A 106 -8.15 -0.58 -11.29
N GLY A 107 -9.11 -0.61 -12.22
CA GLY A 107 -8.90 -1.06 -13.61
C GLY A 107 -8.42 -2.51 -13.69
N ASP A 108 -7.69 -2.85 -14.76
CA ASP A 108 -7.14 -4.19 -14.99
C ASP A 108 -5.73 -4.38 -14.40
N PHE A 109 -5.32 -3.52 -13.46
CA PHE A 109 -4.02 -3.71 -12.80
C PHE A 109 -4.03 -5.07 -12.09
N ASN A 110 -2.93 -5.81 -12.15
CA ASN A 110 -2.83 -7.13 -11.53
C ASN A 110 -3.91 -8.14 -12.01
N ALA A 111 -4.26 -8.09 -13.31
CA ALA A 111 -5.31 -8.91 -13.92
C ALA A 111 -5.17 -10.45 -13.76
N LYS A 112 -3.98 -10.94 -13.37
CA LYS A 112 -3.69 -12.37 -13.18
C LYS A 112 -3.57 -12.77 -11.70
N GLY A 113 -3.79 -11.84 -10.78
CA GLY A 113 -3.64 -12.03 -9.33
C GLY A 113 -4.74 -11.31 -8.57
N ALA A 114 -4.35 -10.44 -7.63
CA ALA A 114 -5.30 -9.60 -6.88
C ALA A 114 -5.77 -8.42 -7.75
N VAL A 115 -6.78 -8.66 -8.58
CA VAL A 115 -7.24 -7.71 -9.59
C VAL A 115 -7.59 -6.34 -8.98
N GLY A 116 -7.01 -5.30 -9.57
CA GLY A 116 -7.14 -3.92 -9.14
C GLY A 116 -6.29 -3.55 -7.92
N TRP A 117 -5.45 -4.43 -7.39
CA TRP A 117 -4.59 -4.17 -6.23
C TRP A 117 -3.10 -4.10 -6.59
N GLU A 118 -2.41 -3.16 -5.94
CA GLU A 118 -0.96 -2.96 -6.03
C GLU A 118 -0.32 -3.06 -4.65
N TRP A 119 0.87 -3.67 -4.58
CA TRP A 119 1.61 -3.90 -3.34
C TRP A 119 2.75 -2.90 -3.17
N PHE A 120 3.13 -2.64 -1.93
CA PHE A 120 4.17 -1.69 -1.54
C PHE A 120 4.94 -2.19 -0.32
N ASP A 121 6.24 -1.94 -0.28
CA ASP A 121 6.93 -1.74 1.00
C ASP A 121 7.08 -0.24 1.23
N ILE A 122 6.82 0.15 2.46
CA ILE A 122 7.04 1.52 2.91
C ILE A 122 7.98 1.51 4.11
N ASP A 123 8.76 2.56 4.24
CA ASP A 123 9.52 2.84 5.44
C ASP A 123 8.92 4.05 6.14
N PHE A 124 8.95 4.06 7.47
CA PHE A 124 8.53 5.21 8.26
C PHE A 124 9.28 5.19 9.58
N VAL A 125 9.56 6.38 10.12
CA VAL A 125 10.15 6.52 11.44
C VAL A 125 9.08 6.94 12.43
N ASP A 126 9.05 6.34 13.61
CA ASP A 126 8.09 6.71 14.65
C ASP A 126 8.25 8.19 15.06
N GLY A 127 7.15 8.93 14.99
CA GLY A 127 7.14 10.38 15.23
C GLY A 127 7.47 11.24 14.00
N ASP A 128 7.83 10.62 12.87
CA ASP A 128 7.96 11.28 11.58
C ASP A 128 6.66 11.09 10.76
N PRO A 129 6.00 12.17 10.30
CA PRO A 129 4.85 12.03 9.40
C PRO A 129 5.23 11.41 8.03
N GLU A 130 6.53 11.43 7.68
CA GLU A 130 7.03 11.03 6.38
C GLU A 130 7.19 9.51 6.22
N ALA A 131 6.27 8.92 5.47
CA ALA A 131 6.48 7.59 4.88
C ALA A 131 7.31 7.71 3.60
N THR A 132 8.18 6.73 3.34
CA THR A 132 8.94 6.57 2.10
C THR A 132 8.49 5.29 1.39
N VAL A 133 8.24 5.35 0.09
CA VAL A 133 7.94 4.14 -0.69
C VAL A 133 9.27 3.49 -1.10
N ILE A 134 9.55 2.30 -0.59
CA ILE A 134 10.77 1.54 -0.89
C ILE A 134 10.63 0.81 -2.22
N TRP A 135 9.49 0.14 -2.42
CA TRP A 135 9.11 -0.40 -3.71
C TRP A 135 7.59 -0.46 -3.85
N ARG A 136 7.13 -0.64 -5.08
CA ARG A 136 5.73 -0.90 -5.42
C ARG A 136 5.61 -1.79 -6.65
N GLY A 137 4.52 -2.54 -6.77
CA GLY A 137 4.21 -3.29 -7.98
C GLY A 137 3.45 -4.58 -7.73
N LEU A 138 3.59 -5.52 -8.67
CA LEU A 138 2.95 -6.83 -8.58
C LEU A 138 3.74 -7.79 -7.68
N THR A 139 5.07 -7.72 -7.74
CA THR A 139 5.96 -8.62 -7.00
C THR A 139 7.12 -7.82 -6.43
N PRO A 140 7.58 -8.12 -5.21
CA PRO A 140 8.75 -7.46 -4.66
C PRO A 140 10.00 -7.71 -5.53
N PRO A 141 10.90 -6.72 -5.68
CA PRO A 141 12.24 -6.97 -6.21
C PRO A 141 13.03 -7.96 -5.31
N VAL A 142 14.09 -8.57 -5.84
CA VAL A 142 14.97 -9.45 -5.05
C VAL A 142 15.56 -8.67 -3.87
N GLY A 143 15.48 -9.23 -2.67
CA GLY A 143 15.93 -8.57 -1.43
C GLY A 143 14.92 -7.60 -0.82
N HIS A 144 13.75 -7.44 -1.44
CA HIS A 144 12.61 -6.66 -0.95
C HIS A 144 11.38 -7.57 -0.74
N GLY A 145 10.29 -7.02 -0.18
CA GLY A 145 9.20 -7.82 0.38
C GLY A 145 9.59 -8.32 1.78
N TYR A 146 8.73 -9.16 2.39
CA TYR A 146 8.91 -9.67 3.76
C TYR A 146 10.38 -9.90 4.06
N ARG A 147 10.96 -9.01 4.87
CA ARG A 147 12.39 -8.81 5.00
C ARG A 147 12.95 -10.14 5.51
N THR A 148 13.47 -10.92 4.57
CA THR A 148 14.00 -12.26 4.80
C THR A 148 13.03 -13.24 5.50
N MET A 149 12.23 -13.96 4.72
CA MET A 149 11.76 -15.30 5.11
C MET A 149 12.97 -16.27 5.20
N GLY A 150 13.91 -16.02 6.14
CA GLY A 150 15.04 -16.92 6.46
C GLY A 150 16.44 -16.32 6.66
N GLY A 151 16.62 -15.00 6.72
CA GLY A 151 17.94 -14.34 6.66
C GLY A 151 18.45 -14.09 5.23
N GLU A 152 19.62 -13.46 5.09
CA GLU A 152 20.26 -13.00 3.83
C GLU A 152 20.48 -14.09 2.76
N THR A 153 20.16 -15.35 3.07
CA THR A 153 20.36 -16.53 2.22
C THR A 153 19.08 -17.06 1.57
N ALA A 154 17.95 -16.36 1.64
CA ALA A 154 16.73 -16.73 0.93
C ALA A 154 16.87 -16.53 -0.60
N THR A 155 17.66 -17.39 -1.25
CA THR A 155 17.89 -17.41 -2.69
C THR A 155 16.75 -18.08 -3.47
N ASN A 156 15.58 -18.24 -2.86
CA ASN A 156 14.44 -18.90 -3.49
C ASN A 156 13.20 -18.03 -3.37
N ALA A 157 12.90 -17.33 -4.46
CA ALA A 157 11.69 -16.57 -4.74
C ALA A 157 10.41 -17.45 -4.83
N THR A 158 10.30 -18.48 -3.99
CA THR A 158 9.28 -19.53 -4.06
C THR A 158 8.47 -19.71 -2.77
N THR A 159 8.62 -18.81 -1.79
CA THR A 159 7.65 -18.67 -0.69
C THR A 159 6.77 -17.45 -0.94
N GLY A 160 5.57 -17.71 -1.50
CA GLY A 160 4.41 -16.81 -1.59
C GLY A 160 4.67 -15.35 -2.02
N ASP A 161 4.60 -15.07 -3.33
CA ASP A 161 4.35 -13.70 -3.81
C ASP A 161 3.04 -13.17 -3.19
N CYS A 162 3.01 -11.89 -2.78
CA CYS A 162 1.84 -11.17 -2.30
C CYS A 162 0.56 -11.53 -3.10
N ASN A 163 0.65 -11.61 -4.43
CA ASN A 163 -0.48 -12.02 -5.28
C ASN A 163 -0.96 -13.43 -5.00
N SER A 164 -0.04 -14.38 -4.90
CA SER A 164 -0.37 -15.80 -4.80
C SER A 164 -1.09 -16.11 -3.48
N CYS A 165 -0.68 -15.47 -2.38
CA CYS A 165 -1.38 -15.58 -1.11
C CYS A 165 -2.71 -14.85 -1.15
N HIS A 166 -2.72 -13.55 -1.50
CA HIS A 166 -3.94 -12.74 -1.46
C HIS A 166 -5.02 -13.17 -2.46
N ALA A 167 -4.66 -13.87 -3.54
CA ALA A 167 -5.62 -14.49 -4.46
C ALA A 167 -6.58 -15.46 -3.75
N ALA A 168 -6.15 -16.12 -2.66
CA ALA A 168 -7.01 -17.02 -1.90
C ALA A 168 -8.11 -16.28 -1.08
N ALA A 169 -8.08 -14.94 -1.02
CA ALA A 169 -9.12 -14.11 -0.41
C ALA A 169 -9.94 -13.34 -1.46
N SER A 170 -10.11 -13.89 -2.67
CA SER A 170 -10.92 -13.28 -3.72
C SER A 170 -12.34 -12.92 -3.27
N ASP A 171 -12.93 -13.72 -2.37
CA ASP A 171 -14.28 -13.49 -1.84
C ASP A 171 -14.39 -12.27 -0.91
N ASN A 172 -13.24 -11.73 -0.48
CA ASN A 172 -13.13 -10.50 0.30
C ASN A 172 -12.30 -9.45 -0.46
N ASP A 173 -12.41 -9.44 -1.80
CA ASP A 173 -11.67 -8.54 -2.69
C ASP A 173 -10.17 -8.51 -2.38
N PHE A 174 -9.59 -9.70 -2.19
CA PHE A 174 -8.17 -9.95 -1.96
C PHE A 174 -7.60 -9.40 -0.64
N VAL A 175 -8.44 -8.90 0.28
CA VAL A 175 -8.02 -8.45 1.61
C VAL A 175 -8.06 -9.61 2.60
N MET A 176 -6.89 -9.95 3.16
CA MET A 176 -6.70 -11.00 4.15
C MET A 176 -6.59 -10.42 5.56
N ASP A 177 -7.72 -9.97 6.12
CA ASP A 177 -7.82 -9.51 7.50
C ASP A 177 -9.21 -9.78 8.07
N SER A 178 -9.30 -10.33 9.28
CA SER A 178 -10.57 -10.64 9.93
C SER A 178 -11.36 -9.42 10.41
N HIS A 179 -10.72 -8.25 10.51
CA HIS A 179 -11.39 -6.99 10.85
C HIS A 179 -11.89 -6.24 9.62
N LEU A 180 -11.40 -6.60 8.43
CA LEU A 180 -11.74 -5.93 7.17
C LEU A 180 -12.50 -6.89 6.24
N VAL A 181 -13.61 -7.44 6.73
CA VAL A 181 -14.43 -8.39 5.96
C VAL A 181 -15.64 -7.66 5.38
N LEU A 182 -15.73 -7.52 4.06
CA LEU A 182 -16.73 -6.70 3.34
C LEU A 182 -18.18 -6.98 3.74
N LYS A 183 -18.52 -8.23 4.03
CA LYS A 183 -19.89 -8.62 4.45
C LYS A 183 -20.26 -8.17 5.87
N ASP A 184 -19.24 -7.84 6.68
CA ASP A 184 -19.34 -7.49 8.10
C ASP A 184 -19.10 -5.98 8.33
N LEU A 185 -18.82 -5.21 7.24
CA LEU A 185 -18.61 -3.76 7.21
C LEU A 185 -19.84 -3.02 6.68
#